data_AF-A0A661SNC9-F1
#
_entry.id   AF-A0A661SNC9-F1
#
_cell.length_a   1.000
_cell.length_b   1.000
_cell.length_c   1.000
_cell.angle_alpha   90.00
_cell.angle_beta   90.00
_cell.angle_gamma   90.00
#
_symmetry.space_group_name_H-M   'P 1'
#
loop_
_entity.id
_entity.type
_entity.pdbx_description
1 polymer ?
#
loop_
_entity_poly.entity_id
_entity_poly.type
_entity_poly.pdbx_seq_one_letter_code
_entity_poly.pdbx_strand_id
1 'polypeptide(L)' 'MKFLDQLDKDIRKILIAQLRNLWTHTSTAIEGNTLTLGETAFVIEDGLTVSGKPLKDHQEVVGHARA' A
#
# COMPACT_ATOMS: atom_id res chain seq x y z
N MET A 1 12.03 -6.79 -15.00
CA MET A 1 12.93 -6.48 -13.86
C MET A 1 13.49 -7.83 -13.44
N LYS A 2 14.78 -8.09 -13.71
CA LYS A 2 15.35 -9.46 -13.73
C LYS A 2 15.08 -10.30 -12.47
N PHE A 3 14.85 -9.65 -11.33
CA PHE A 3 14.53 -10.28 -10.05
C PHE A 3 13.19 -11.05 -10.05
N LEU A 4 12.16 -10.52 -10.71
CA LEU A 4 10.79 -11.08 -10.64
C LEU A 4 10.52 -12.16 -11.69
N ASP A 5 11.40 -12.25 -12.70
CA ASP A 5 11.13 -13.01 -13.92
C ASP A 5 11.07 -14.54 -13.68
N GLN A 6 11.71 -15.02 -12.60
CA GLN A 6 11.74 -16.44 -12.21
C GLN A 6 10.55 -16.86 -11.32
N LEU A 7 9.72 -15.90 -10.89
CA LEU A 7 8.57 -16.19 -10.04
C LEU A 7 7.35 -16.55 -10.88
N ASP A 8 6.60 -17.53 -10.40
CA ASP A 8 5.24 -17.82 -10.88
C ASP A 8 4.39 -16.57 -10.88
N LYS A 9 3.45 -16.49 -11.83
CA LYS A 9 2.63 -15.29 -12.06
C LYS A 9 1.90 -14.83 -10.80
N ASP A 10 1.36 -15.77 -10.03
CA ASP A 10 0.61 -15.48 -8.80
C ASP A 10 1.54 -14.98 -7.70
N ILE A 11 2.69 -15.63 -7.51
CA ILE A 11 3.71 -15.19 -6.54
C ILE A 11 4.22 -13.80 -6.90
N ARG A 12 4.47 -13.54 -8.18
CA ARG A 12 4.89 -12.23 -8.67
C ARG A 12 3.86 -11.16 -8.37
N LYS A 13 2.57 -11.44 -8.62
CA LYS A 13 1.48 -10.49 -8.38
C LYS A 13 1.36 -10.17 -6.89
N ILE A 14 1.40 -11.20 -6.03
CA ILE A 14 1.34 -11.04 -4.57
C ILE A 14 2.54 -10.23 -4.06
N LEU A 15 3.75 -10.57 -4.51
CA LEU A 15 4.97 -9.88 -4.06
C LEU A 15 4.98 -8.42 -4.47
N ILE A 16 4.57 -8.09 -5.70
CA ILE A 16 4.47 -6.69 -6.15
C ILE A 16 3.47 -5.92 -5.28
N ALA A 17 2.30 -6.52 -4.97
CA ALA A 17 1.31 -5.89 -4.11
C ALA A 17 1.87 -5.66 -2.69
N GLN A 18 2.51 -6.65 -2.11
CA GLN A 18 3.14 -6.54 -0.79
C GLN A 18 4.22 -5.46 -0.75
N LEU A 19 5.09 -5.39 -1.76
CA LEU A 19 6.14 -4.37 -1.85
C LEU A 19 5.53 -2.97 -1.97
N ARG A 20 4.51 -2.79 -2.83
CA ARG A 20 3.81 -1.51 -2.98
C ARG A 20 3.16 -1.05 -1.67
N ASN A 21 2.43 -1.95 -1.00
CA ASN A 21 1.72 -1.61 0.22
C ASN A 21 2.69 -1.30 1.36
N LEU A 22 3.75 -2.11 1.50
CA LEU A 22 4.78 -1.90 2.52
C LEU A 22 5.53 -0.59 2.29
N TRP A 23 5.93 -0.29 1.06
CA TRP A 23 6.57 0.98 0.73
C TRP A 23 5.64 2.13 1.08
N THR A 24 4.41 2.12 0.54
CA THR A 24 3.45 3.20 0.75
C THR A 24 3.21 3.45 2.22
N HIS A 25 2.87 2.42 2.99
CA HIS A 25 2.68 2.51 4.44
C HIS A 25 3.90 3.10 5.13
N THR A 26 5.09 2.57 4.85
CA THR A 26 6.31 2.98 5.58
C THR A 26 6.69 4.42 5.25
N SER A 27 6.52 4.87 4.00
CA SER A 27 6.80 6.26 3.61
C SER A 27 5.82 7.22 4.29
N THR A 28 4.51 6.98 4.17
CA THR A 28 3.51 7.88 4.74
C THR A 28 3.54 7.86 6.27
N ALA A 29 3.87 6.72 6.89
CA ALA A 29 4.00 6.63 8.35
C ALA A 29 5.15 7.48 8.90
N ILE A 30 6.28 7.62 8.16
CA ILE A 30 7.38 8.52 8.52
C ILE A 30 6.89 9.98 8.58
N GLU A 31 5.91 10.33 7.76
CA GLU A 31 5.31 11.67 7.69
C GLU A 31 4.12 11.87 8.67
N GLY A 32 3.81 10.84 9.47
CA GLY A 32 2.80 10.90 10.53
C GLY A 32 1.42 10.33 10.14
N ASN A 33 1.31 9.64 9.00
CA ASN A 33 0.10 8.90 8.66
C ASN A 33 -0.17 7.79 9.68
N THR A 34 -1.43 7.60 10.05
CA THR A 34 -1.81 6.72 11.16
C THR A 34 -2.43 5.40 10.74
N LEU A 35 -2.55 5.13 9.43
CA LEU A 35 -3.03 3.84 8.94
C LEU A 35 -1.99 2.76 9.22
N THR A 36 -2.45 1.64 9.77
CA THR A 36 -1.65 0.41 9.87
C THR A 36 -1.39 -0.17 8.50
N LEU A 37 -0.39 -1.04 8.35
CA LEU A 37 -0.11 -1.71 7.07
C LEU A 37 -1.33 -2.44 6.49
N GLY A 38 -2.14 -3.08 7.34
CA GLY A 38 -3.37 -3.75 6.91
C GLY A 38 -4.44 -2.77 6.41
N GLU A 39 -4.62 -1.65 7.11
CA GLU A 39 -5.51 -0.57 6.69
C GLU A 39 -5.04 0.08 5.38
N THR A 40 -3.73 0.31 5.22
CA THR A 40 -3.13 0.78 3.96
C THR A 40 -3.39 -0.19 2.81
N ALA A 41 -3.19 -1.49 3.03
CA ALA A 41 -3.47 -2.52 2.03
C ALA A 41 -4.95 -2.51 1.63
N PHE A 42 -5.86 -2.46 2.61
CA PHE A 42 -7.31 -2.38 2.40
C PHE A 42 -7.71 -1.16 1.57
N VAL A 43 -7.15 0.02 1.87
CA VAL A 43 -7.40 1.25 1.09
C VAL A 43 -6.92 1.13 -0.35
N ILE A 44 -5.74 0.58 -0.59
CA ILE A 44 -5.16 0.51 -1.94
C ILE A 44 -5.77 -0.62 -2.78
N GLU A 45 -6.04 -1.78 -2.18
CA GLU A 45 -6.51 -2.97 -2.90
C GLU A 45 -8.02 -2.98 -3.10
N ASP A 46 -8.79 -2.62 -2.08
CA ASP A 46 -10.25 -2.69 -2.11
C ASP A 46 -10.90 -1.32 -2.37
N GLY A 47 -10.14 -0.22 -2.24
CA GLY A 47 -10.66 1.13 -2.48
C GLY A 47 -11.63 1.62 -1.40
N LEU A 48 -11.59 1.01 -0.21
CA LEU A 48 -12.50 1.29 0.90
C LEU A 48 -11.84 2.20 1.96
N THR A 49 -12.66 2.97 2.67
CA THR A 49 -12.20 3.84 3.76
C THR A 49 -12.27 3.12 5.11
N VAL A 50 -11.39 3.52 6.03
CA VAL A 50 -11.29 3.03 7.40
C VAL A 50 -11.96 4.03 8.35
N SER A 51 -12.94 3.54 9.11
CA SER A 51 -13.66 4.34 10.08
C SER A 51 -12.73 4.83 11.21
N GLY A 52 -12.94 6.07 11.66
CA GLY A 52 -12.16 6.67 12.75
C GLY A 52 -10.77 7.16 12.35
N LYS A 53 -10.40 7.08 11.07
CA LYS A 53 -9.13 7.59 10.54
C LYS A 53 -9.35 8.87 9.72
N PRO A 54 -8.41 9.84 9.74
CA PRO A 54 -8.54 11.06 8.97
C PRO A 54 -8.63 10.78 7.46
N LEU A 55 -9.47 11.53 6.73
CA LEU A 55 -9.53 11.41 5.27
C LEU A 55 -8.18 11.76 4.61
N LYS A 56 -7.42 12.69 5.21
CA LYS A 56 -6.07 13.05 4.80
C LYS A 56 -5.18 11.81 4.70
N ASP A 57 -5.19 10.93 5.71
CA ASP A 57 -4.35 9.75 5.73
C ASP A 57 -4.65 8.79 4.56
N HIS A 58 -5.92 8.67 4.19
CA HIS A 58 -6.34 7.87 3.03
C HIS A 58 -5.86 8.50 1.72
N GLN A 59 -5.97 9.82 1.60
CA GLN A 59 -5.56 10.56 0.40
C GLN A 59 -4.05 10.50 0.19
N GLU A 60 -3.26 10.58 1.27
CA GLU A 60 -1.80 10.42 1.22
C GLU A 60 -1.40 9.02 0.77
N VAL A 61 -2.03 7.97 1.33
CA VAL A 61 -1.80 6.58 0.92
C VAL A 61 -2.15 6.38 -0.56
N VAL A 62 -3.31 6.86 -1.01
CA VAL A 62 -3.74 6.74 -2.41
C VAL A 62 -2.83 7.54 -3.34
N GLY A 63 -2.41 8.73 -2.92
CA GLY A 63 -1.50 9.60 -3.68
C GLY A 63 -0.14 8.95 -3.86
N HIS A 64 0.48 8.50 -2.76
CA HIS A 64 1.77 7.84 -2.78
C HIS A 64 1.74 6.52 -3.57
N ALA A 65 0.68 5.71 -3.44
CA ALA A 65 0.57 4.44 -4.17
C ALA A 65 0.43 4.60 -5.70
N ARG A 66 0.09 5.81 -6.18
CA ARG A 66 -0.11 6.14 -7.60
C ARG A 66 1.05 6.92 -8.23
N ALA A 67 1.97 7.44 -7.42
CA ALA A 67 3.15 8.16 -7.86
C ALA A 67 4.15 7.21 -8.53
#